data_AF-A0AAW3BFV3-F1
#
_entry.id   AF-A0AAW3BFV3-F1
#
_cell.length_a   1.000
_cell.length_b   1.000
_cell.length_c   1.000
_cell.angle_alpha   90.00
_cell.angle_beta   90.00
_cell.angle_gamma   90.00
#
_symmetry.space_group_name_H-M   'P 1'
#
loop_
_entity.id
_entity.type
_entity.pdbx_description
1 polymer ?
#
loop_
_entity_poly.entity_id
_entity_poly.type
_entity_poly.pdbx_seq_one_letter_code
_entity_poly.pdbx_strand_id
1 'polypeptide(L)'
;MAEEKGVAAVSPAETVESQLYYVRYYSGHTGRYGNEFLEFEISDTGSLKYVNNSNYRNDFIIKKQARVSPAVLEEVKRLILRYAVCESDDERWPTPDRNGRQELEVHLGNTHISLVTNKLTSMADIPNGSETVGLVRFYNFVRDIKALIFALVSIHFKIKPI
;
A
#
# COMPACT_ATOMS: atom_id res chain seq x y z
N MET A 1 -25.30 42.03 -6.02
CA MET A 1 -24.48 41.36 -5.00
C MET A 1 -24.79 39.88 -5.09
N ALA A 2 -24.16 39.17 -6.02
CA ALA A 2 -24.29 37.73 -6.18
C ALA A 2 -22.92 37.14 -5.82
N GLU A 3 -22.91 36.30 -4.81
CA GLU A 3 -21.74 35.66 -4.23
C GLU A 3 -21.27 34.54 -5.16
N GLU A 4 -20.13 34.73 -5.82
CA GLU A 4 -19.43 33.67 -6.54
C GLU A 4 -18.99 32.61 -5.52
N LYS A 5 -19.69 31.47 -5.52
CA LYS A 5 -19.20 30.26 -4.87
C LYS A 5 -17.89 29.86 -5.55
N GLY A 6 -16.78 30.02 -4.83
CA GLY A 6 -15.47 29.55 -5.24
C GLY A 6 -15.55 28.08 -5.62
N VAL A 7 -15.28 27.79 -6.91
CA VAL A 7 -14.98 26.46 -7.39
C VAL A 7 -13.74 26.02 -6.61
N ALA A 8 -13.90 25.03 -5.73
CA ALA A 8 -12.77 24.38 -5.06
C ALA A 8 -11.80 23.94 -6.17
N ALA A 9 -10.61 24.52 -6.17
CA ALA A 9 -9.57 24.17 -7.11
C ALA A 9 -9.32 22.67 -6.96
N VAL A 10 -9.73 21.88 -7.96
CA VAL A 10 -9.34 20.48 -8.07
C VAL A 10 -7.82 20.50 -8.08
N SER A 11 -7.20 20.02 -7.00
CA SER A 11 -5.75 19.92 -6.92
C SER A 11 -5.26 19.20 -8.18
N PRO A 12 -4.24 19.72 -8.88
CA PRO A 12 -3.76 19.10 -10.10
C PRO A 12 -3.41 17.64 -9.80
N ALA A 13 -3.81 16.73 -10.69
CA ALA A 13 -3.48 15.32 -10.56
C ALA A 13 -1.95 15.16 -10.38
N GLU A 14 -1.54 14.38 -9.38
CA GLU A 14 -0.13 14.14 -9.11
C GLU A 14 0.55 13.55 -10.35
N THR A 15 1.81 13.95 -10.59
CA THR A 15 2.58 13.52 -11.75
C THR A 15 3.85 12.80 -11.33
N VAL A 16 4.66 12.34 -12.29
CA VAL A 16 5.95 11.70 -12.01
C VAL A 16 6.93 12.65 -11.32
N GLU A 17 6.75 13.95 -11.48
CA GLU A 17 7.54 15.01 -10.87
C GLU A 17 7.16 15.27 -9.42
N SER A 18 5.97 14.80 -9.00
CA SER A 18 5.53 14.89 -7.60
C SER A 18 6.51 14.20 -6.65
N GLN A 19 6.77 14.86 -5.53
CA GLN A 19 7.63 14.32 -4.48
C GLN A 19 6.93 13.17 -3.77
N LEU A 20 7.53 11.98 -3.77
CA LEU A 20 7.09 10.89 -2.90
C LEU A 20 7.63 11.14 -1.49
N TYR A 21 6.75 11.30 -0.50
CA TYR A 21 7.14 11.39 0.90
C TYR A 21 7.28 10.01 1.53
N TYR A 22 6.25 9.17 1.36
CA TYR A 22 6.33 7.77 1.74
C TYR A 22 5.18 6.94 1.14
N VAL A 23 5.38 5.62 1.15
CA VAL A 23 4.32 4.62 1.04
C VAL A 23 4.48 3.60 2.16
N ARG A 24 3.39 3.30 2.85
CA ARG A 24 3.32 2.27 3.90
C ARG A 24 2.19 1.31 3.59
N TYR A 25 2.45 0.02 3.71
CA TYR A 25 1.43 -1.00 3.57
C TYR A 25 1.52 -1.97 4.75
N TYR A 26 0.37 -2.27 5.32
CA TYR A 26 0.20 -3.27 6.37
C TYR A 26 -0.85 -4.30 5.92
N SER A 27 -0.61 -5.56 6.25
CA SER A 27 -1.62 -6.61 6.18
C SER A 27 -1.45 -7.56 7.33
N GLY A 28 -2.50 -7.79 8.09
CA GLY A 28 -2.43 -8.70 9.22
C GLY A 28 -3.78 -9.28 9.59
N HIS A 29 -3.73 -10.34 10.39
CA HIS A 29 -4.90 -10.97 10.96
C HIS A 29 -4.54 -11.63 12.29
N THR A 30 -5.55 -11.82 13.14
CA THR A 30 -5.40 -12.56 14.39
C THR A 30 -5.93 -13.97 14.19
N GLY A 31 -5.01 -14.93 14.03
CA GLY A 31 -5.33 -16.34 13.87
C GLY A 31 -5.39 -17.09 15.19
N ARG A 32 -5.63 -18.41 15.12
CA ARG A 32 -5.60 -19.31 16.30
C ARG A 32 -4.25 -19.32 17.02
N TYR A 33 -3.16 -19.04 16.29
CA TYR A 33 -1.79 -19.09 16.77
C TYR A 33 -1.20 -17.69 17.01
N GLY A 34 -2.04 -16.68 17.19
CA GLY A 34 -1.65 -15.31 17.46
C GLY A 34 -1.69 -14.40 16.24
N ASN A 35 -0.99 -13.26 16.34
CA ASN A 35 -1.03 -12.20 15.34
C ASN A 35 -0.02 -12.49 14.23
N GLU A 36 -0.50 -12.59 13.00
CA GLU A 36 0.34 -12.67 11.81
C GLU A 36 0.18 -11.40 10.99
N PHE A 37 1.29 -10.78 10.60
CA PHE A 37 1.27 -9.59 9.79
C PHE A 37 2.52 -9.42 8.92
N LEU A 38 2.34 -8.66 7.86
CA LEU A 38 3.36 -8.14 6.98
C LEU A 38 3.21 -6.63 6.94
N GLU A 39 4.31 -5.91 7.14
CA GLU A 39 4.37 -4.47 6.99
C GLU A 39 5.62 -4.06 6.23
N PHE A 40 5.49 -3.06 5.36
CA PHE A 40 6.64 -2.37 4.81
C PHE A 40 6.37 -0.88 4.63
N GLU A 41 7.45 -0.11 4.66
CA GLU A 41 7.45 1.34 4.44
C GLU A 41 8.65 1.70 3.58
N ILE A 42 8.43 2.55 2.57
CA ILE A 42 9.49 3.27 1.85
C ILE A 42 9.29 4.75 2.06
N SER A 43 10.32 5.44 2.55
CA SER A 43 10.37 6.91 2.66
C SER A 43 11.07 7.58 1.47
N ASP A 44 10.86 8.88 1.33
CA ASP A 44 11.53 9.79 0.40
C ASP A 44 13.06 9.67 0.38
N THR A 45 13.68 9.40 1.53
CA THR A 45 15.13 9.22 1.65
C THR A 45 15.65 7.90 1.07
N GLY A 46 14.75 7.02 0.65
CA GLY A 46 15.05 5.66 0.20
C GLY A 46 15.14 4.64 1.33
N SER A 47 14.77 4.97 2.57
CA SER A 47 14.76 3.97 3.65
C SER A 47 13.58 3.01 3.45
N LEU A 48 13.89 1.74 3.19
CA LEU A 48 12.95 0.63 3.15
C LEU A 48 13.00 -0.11 4.49
N LYS A 49 11.87 -0.16 5.18
CA LYS A 49 11.66 -1.00 6.37
C LYS A 49 10.70 -2.14 6.00
N TYR A 50 11.03 -3.35 6.43
CA TYR A 50 10.23 -4.55 6.18
C TYR A 50 10.11 -5.35 7.48
N VAL A 51 8.88 -5.67 7.85
CA VAL A 51 8.55 -6.50 9.01
C VAL A 51 7.61 -7.60 8.57
N ASN A 52 7.95 -8.85 8.90
CA ASN A 52 7.08 -9.98 8.66
C ASN A 52 7.06 -10.90 9.89
N ASN A 53 5.85 -11.14 10.38
CA ASN A 53 5.56 -12.05 11.47
C ASN A 53 4.52 -13.06 11.00
N SER A 54 4.92 -14.30 10.77
CA SER A 54 4.04 -15.37 10.29
C SER A 54 3.71 -16.44 11.32
N ASN A 55 4.28 -16.38 12.54
CA ASN A 55 4.12 -17.39 13.61
C ASN A 55 4.17 -18.87 13.19
N TYR A 56 4.59 -19.18 11.96
CA TYR A 56 4.63 -20.53 11.44
C TYR A 56 5.84 -21.20 12.06
N ARG A 57 5.60 -22.24 12.87
CA ARG A 57 6.64 -23.03 13.56
C ARG A 57 7.52 -22.26 14.56
N ASN A 58 6.99 -21.25 15.24
CA ASN A 58 7.74 -20.40 16.18
C ASN A 58 8.93 -19.65 15.54
N ASP A 59 8.85 -19.32 14.25
CA ASP A 59 9.87 -18.49 13.61
C ASP A 59 9.93 -17.09 14.23
N PHE A 60 11.15 -16.55 14.34
CA PHE A 60 11.37 -15.19 14.82
C PHE A 60 10.80 -14.16 13.84
N ILE A 61 10.26 -13.07 14.37
CA ILE A 61 9.83 -11.92 13.57
C ILE A 61 10.99 -11.44 12.70
N ILE A 62 10.78 -11.41 11.39
CA ILE A 62 11.75 -10.92 10.43
C ILE A 62 11.64 -9.41 10.38
N LYS A 63 12.70 -8.71 10.81
CA LYS A 63 12.82 -7.25 10.67
C LYS A 63 14.04 -6.93 9.82
N LYS A 64 13.84 -6.18 8.75
CA LYS A 64 14.88 -5.80 7.80
C LYS A 64 14.77 -4.33 7.45
N GLN A 65 15.93 -3.69 7.30
CA GLN A 65 16.02 -2.31 6.87
C GLN A 65 17.15 -2.17 5.86
N ALA A 66 16.88 -1.49 4.75
CA ALA A 66 17.85 -1.20 3.70
C ALA A 66 17.61 0.20 3.15
N ARG A 67 18.58 0.69 2.36
CA ARG A 67 18.38 1.88 1.53
C ARG A 67 18.27 1.47 0.07
N VAL A 68 17.21 1.90 -0.60
CA VAL A 68 16.99 1.65 -2.03
C VAL A 68 17.56 2.79 -2.88
N SER A 69 17.80 2.51 -4.17
CA SER A 69 18.28 3.53 -5.10
C SER A 69 17.15 4.48 -5.53
N PRO A 70 17.49 5.67 -6.06
CA PRO A 70 16.50 6.59 -6.64
C PRO A 70 15.61 5.95 -7.71
N ALA A 71 16.17 5.06 -8.54
CA ALA A 71 15.41 4.33 -9.56
C ALA A 71 14.28 3.48 -8.97
N VAL A 72 14.46 2.92 -7.77
CA VAL A 72 13.38 2.20 -7.06
C VAL A 72 12.30 3.17 -6.60
N LEU A 73 12.66 4.36 -6.11
CA LEU A 73 11.68 5.37 -5.71
C LEU A 73 10.87 5.88 -6.91
N GLU A 74 11.51 6.09 -8.05
CA GLU A 74 10.84 6.43 -9.30
C GLU A 74 9.85 5.34 -9.74
N GLU A 75 10.23 4.06 -9.62
CA GLU A 75 9.34 2.95 -9.92
C GLU A 75 8.15 2.87 -8.96
N VAL A 76 8.36 3.09 -7.66
CA VAL A 76 7.27 3.17 -6.67
C VAL A 76 6.30 4.30 -7.02
N LYS A 77 6.80 5.50 -7.35
CA LYS A 77 5.96 6.61 -7.86
C LYS A 77 5.18 6.19 -9.10
N ARG A 78 5.85 5.55 -10.06
CA ARG A 78 5.24 5.09 -11.30
C ARG A 78 4.11 4.09 -11.05
N LEU A 79 4.24 3.20 -10.07
CA LEU A 79 3.18 2.27 -9.67
C LEU A 79 1.99 3.00 -9.04
N ILE A 80 2.24 3.96 -8.13
CA ILE A 80 1.19 4.77 -7.49
C ILE A 80 0.34 5.47 -8.57
N LEU A 81 1.00 6.12 -9.52
CA LEU A 81 0.36 6.84 -10.62
C LEU A 81 -0.34 5.90 -11.61
N ARG A 82 0.33 4.80 -12.02
CA ARG A 82 -0.24 3.81 -12.96
C ARG A 82 -1.57 3.26 -12.48
N TYR A 83 -1.68 2.97 -11.19
CA TYR A 83 -2.89 2.40 -10.60
C TYR A 83 -3.89 3.44 -10.15
N ALA A 84 -3.56 4.74 -10.23
CA ALA A 84 -4.39 5.83 -9.72
C ALA A 84 -4.88 5.56 -8.29
N VAL A 85 -4.00 5.00 -7.45
CA VAL A 85 -4.39 4.56 -6.09
C VAL A 85 -4.75 5.75 -5.20
N CYS A 86 -4.11 6.92 -5.43
CA CYS A 86 -4.43 8.17 -4.73
C CYS A 86 -5.81 8.76 -5.07
N GLU A 87 -6.48 8.27 -6.12
CA GLU A 87 -7.87 8.64 -6.44
C GLU A 87 -8.90 7.69 -5.83
N SER A 88 -8.45 6.72 -5.01
CA SER A 88 -9.33 5.73 -4.39
C SER A 88 -9.88 6.25 -3.06
N ASP A 89 -11.10 5.84 -2.74
CA ASP A 89 -11.81 6.15 -1.50
C ASP A 89 -12.34 4.83 -0.90
N ASP A 90 -12.09 4.63 0.39
CA ASP A 90 -12.43 3.43 1.14
C ASP A 90 -13.77 3.52 1.90
N GLU A 91 -14.52 4.63 1.80
CA GLU A 91 -15.79 4.85 2.52
C GLU A 91 -16.77 3.66 2.39
N ARG A 92 -16.77 3.00 1.23
CA ARG A 92 -17.68 1.89 0.88
C ARG A 92 -16.99 0.54 0.79
N TRP A 93 -15.73 0.43 1.21
CA TRP A 93 -14.98 -0.82 1.13
C TRP A 93 -15.42 -1.79 2.24
N PRO A 94 -15.23 -3.11 2.03
CA PRO A 94 -15.44 -4.07 3.10
C PRO A 94 -14.56 -3.75 4.31
N THR A 95 -15.18 -3.56 5.47
CA THR A 95 -14.46 -3.24 6.70
C THR A 95 -13.64 -4.43 7.20
N PRO A 96 -12.53 -4.20 7.93
CA PRO A 96 -11.73 -5.27 8.54
C PRO A 96 -12.57 -6.31 9.28
N ASP A 97 -12.25 -7.59 9.08
CA ASP A 97 -12.99 -8.72 9.61
C ASP A 97 -12.05 -9.76 10.25
N ARG A 98 -12.60 -10.95 10.57
CA ARG A 98 -11.82 -12.05 11.15
C ARG A 98 -10.73 -12.58 10.19
N ASN A 99 -10.91 -12.47 8.88
CA ASN A 99 -9.94 -12.91 7.89
C ASN A 99 -8.76 -11.96 7.81
N GLY A 100 -8.96 -10.69 8.17
CA GLY A 100 -7.89 -9.76 8.48
C GLY A 100 -8.18 -8.32 8.06
N ARG A 101 -7.11 -7.54 8.07
CA ARG A 101 -7.05 -6.12 7.75
C ARG A 101 -5.93 -5.87 6.75
N GLN A 102 -6.17 -4.95 5.83
CA GLN A 102 -5.14 -4.30 5.02
C GLN A 102 -5.23 -2.80 5.22
N GLU A 103 -4.07 -2.15 5.27
CA GLU A 103 -3.95 -0.70 5.33
C GLU A 103 -2.93 -0.26 4.28
N LEU A 104 -3.24 0.82 3.57
CA LEU A 104 -2.32 1.48 2.66
C LEU A 104 -2.31 2.97 2.97
N GLU A 105 -1.13 3.54 3.09
CA GLU A 105 -0.94 4.96 3.29
C GLU A 105 0.07 5.47 2.27
N VAL A 106 -0.28 6.51 1.53
CA VAL A 106 0.55 7.09 0.48
C VAL A 106 0.52 8.60 0.61
N HIS A 107 1.70 9.21 0.64
CA HIS A 107 1.85 10.66 0.57
C HIS A 107 2.72 11.02 -0.64
N LEU A 108 2.08 11.59 -1.67
CA LEU A 108 2.66 11.97 -2.95
C LEU A 108 2.26 13.41 -3.28
N GLY A 109 3.23 14.32 -3.37
CA GLY A 109 3.00 15.73 -3.64
C GLY A 109 2.09 16.37 -2.59
N ASN A 110 0.94 16.89 -3.03
CA ASN A 110 -0.07 17.47 -2.15
C ASN A 110 -1.15 16.46 -1.74
N THR A 111 -1.07 15.22 -2.23
CA THR A 111 -2.08 14.19 -2.01
C THR A 111 -1.62 13.21 -0.94
N HIS A 112 -2.41 13.09 0.13
CA HIS A 112 -2.22 12.11 1.19
C HIS A 112 -3.49 11.28 1.33
N ILE A 113 -3.36 9.96 1.17
CA ILE A 113 -4.44 9.00 1.35
C ILE A 113 -4.09 7.98 2.44
N SER A 114 -5.11 7.53 3.15
CA SER A 114 -5.06 6.40 4.09
C SER A 114 -6.28 5.53 3.84
N LEU A 115 -6.06 4.30 3.41
CA LEU A 115 -7.10 3.38 2.96
C LEU A 115 -7.07 2.12 3.83
N VAL A 116 -8.24 1.63 4.20
CA VAL A 116 -8.42 0.45 5.05
C VAL A 116 -9.50 -0.46 4.47
N THR A 117 -9.20 -1.76 4.37
CA THR A 117 -10.18 -2.79 3.96
C THR A 117 -9.92 -4.09 4.72
N ASN A 118 -10.84 -5.05 4.60
CA ASN A 118 -10.58 -6.42 4.96
C ASN A 118 -9.48 -7.05 4.09
N LYS A 119 -9.03 -8.25 4.47
CA LYS A 119 -7.98 -8.95 3.73
C LYS A 119 -8.51 -9.51 2.41
N LEU A 120 -8.06 -8.94 1.30
CA LEU A 120 -8.28 -9.44 -0.05
C LEU A 120 -7.22 -10.50 -0.42
N THR A 121 -7.65 -11.70 -0.79
CA THR A 121 -6.76 -12.80 -1.21
C THR A 121 -6.71 -12.96 -2.72
N SER A 122 -7.78 -12.60 -3.42
CA SER A 122 -7.90 -12.71 -4.86
C SER A 122 -8.83 -11.65 -5.45
N MET A 123 -8.81 -11.53 -6.78
CA MET A 123 -9.80 -10.71 -7.50
C MET A 123 -11.25 -11.18 -7.28
N ALA A 124 -11.47 -12.45 -6.92
CA ALA A 124 -12.81 -12.98 -6.67
C ALA A 124 -13.42 -12.44 -5.35
N ASP A 125 -12.59 -11.92 -4.44
CA ASP A 125 -13.05 -11.32 -3.19
C ASP A 125 -13.59 -9.88 -3.41
N ILE A 126 -13.37 -9.31 -4.60
CA ILE A 126 -13.81 -7.97 -4.95
C ILE A 126 -15.23 -8.04 -5.51
N PRO A 127 -16.22 -7.34 -4.91
CA PRO A 127 -17.57 -7.32 -5.43
C PRO A 127 -17.63 -6.76 -6.87
N ASN A 128 -18.58 -7.24 -7.67
CA ASN A 128 -18.84 -6.67 -8.99
C ASN A 128 -19.67 -5.40 -8.86
N GLY A 129 -19.20 -4.27 -9.40
CA GLY A 129 -19.96 -3.01 -9.42
C GLY A 129 -19.11 -1.81 -9.80
N SER A 130 -19.74 -0.68 -10.11
CA SER A 130 -19.03 0.58 -10.38
C SER A 130 -18.24 1.09 -9.16
N GLU A 131 -18.73 0.78 -7.96
CA GLU A 131 -18.13 1.19 -6.69
C GLU A 131 -16.82 0.45 -6.37
N THR A 132 -16.47 -0.62 -7.10
CA THR A 132 -15.28 -1.43 -6.79
C THR A 132 -14.04 -1.05 -7.58
N VAL A 133 -14.13 -0.02 -8.44
CA VAL A 133 -12.98 0.50 -9.20
C VAL A 133 -11.82 0.86 -8.28
N GLY A 134 -12.07 1.58 -7.17
CA GLY A 134 -11.05 1.91 -6.17
C GLY A 134 -10.43 0.66 -5.53
N LEU A 135 -11.26 -0.32 -5.17
CA LEU A 135 -10.80 -1.58 -4.55
C LEU A 135 -9.96 -2.42 -5.54
N VAL A 136 -10.30 -2.41 -6.82
CA VAL A 136 -9.51 -3.04 -7.90
C VAL A 136 -8.16 -2.33 -8.08
N ARG A 137 -8.14 -0.99 -8.06
CA ARG A 137 -6.90 -0.19 -8.12
C ARG A 137 -5.99 -0.54 -6.94
N PHE A 138 -6.55 -0.55 -5.73
CA PHE A 138 -5.86 -0.95 -4.51
C PHE A 138 -5.28 -2.37 -4.61
N TYR A 139 -6.08 -3.36 -4.99
CA TYR A 139 -5.64 -4.75 -5.10
C TYR A 139 -4.47 -4.90 -6.08
N ASN A 140 -4.57 -4.31 -7.27
CA ASN A 140 -3.51 -4.41 -8.27
C ASN A 140 -2.25 -3.65 -7.87
N PHE A 141 -2.40 -2.46 -7.25
CA PHE A 141 -1.28 -1.73 -6.69
C PHE A 141 -0.55 -2.56 -5.63
N VAL A 142 -1.28 -3.06 -4.63
CA VAL A 142 -0.75 -3.87 -3.52
C VAL A 142 -0.05 -5.13 -4.05
N ARG A 143 -0.63 -5.80 -5.05
CA ARG A 143 -0.01 -6.98 -5.68
C ARG A 143 1.37 -6.65 -6.24
N ASP A 144 1.48 -5.60 -7.04
CA ASP A 144 2.71 -5.24 -7.74
C ASP A 144 3.77 -4.65 -6.80
N ILE A 145 3.38 -3.77 -5.87
CA ILE A 145 4.32 -3.20 -4.90
C ILE A 145 4.86 -4.30 -3.97
N LYS A 146 4.04 -5.26 -3.53
CA LYS A 146 4.52 -6.42 -2.76
C LYS A 146 5.53 -7.23 -3.54
N ALA A 147 5.28 -7.48 -4.82
CA ALA A 147 6.23 -8.21 -5.67
C ALA A 147 7.59 -7.49 -5.75
N LEU A 148 7.58 -6.17 -5.92
CA LEU A 148 8.79 -5.35 -5.90
C LEU A 148 9.54 -5.46 -4.55
N ILE A 149 8.83 -5.24 -3.43
CA ILE A 149 9.43 -5.31 -2.09
C ILE A 149 9.99 -6.70 -1.80
N PHE A 150 9.27 -7.76 -2.13
CA PHE A 150 9.71 -9.13 -1.92
C PHE A 150 10.96 -9.45 -2.74
N ALA A 151 11.02 -9.00 -4.00
CA ALA A 151 12.22 -9.17 -4.82
C ALA A 151 13.44 -8.45 -4.19
N LEU A 152 13.26 -7.19 -3.77
CA LEU A 152 14.34 -6.39 -3.14
C LEU A 152 14.85 -7.05 -1.85
N VAL A 153 13.94 -7.43 -0.97
CA VAL A 153 14.27 -8.07 0.32
C VAL A 153 14.93 -9.43 0.09
N SER A 154 14.41 -10.23 -0.85
CA SER A 154 14.95 -11.55 -1.17
C SER A 154 16.38 -11.48 -1.70
N ILE A 155 16.63 -10.64 -2.70
CA ILE A 155 17.94 -10.53 -3.34
C ILE A 155 18.98 -9.93 -2.39
N HIS A 156 18.58 -8.90 -1.61
CA HIS A 156 19.51 -8.20 -0.74
C HIS A 156 19.86 -8.99 0.53
N PHE A 157 18.86 -9.57 1.20
CA PHE A 157 19.07 -10.27 2.48
C PHE A 157 19.21 -11.78 2.33
N LYS A 158 19.02 -12.34 1.13
CA LYS A 158 19.03 -13.79 0.85
C LYS A 158 18.04 -14.56 1.73
N ILE A 159 16.90 -13.96 2.01
CA ILE A 159 15.81 -14.57 2.76
C ILE A 159 14.66 -14.90 1.81
N LYS A 160 13.94 -15.99 2.08
CA LYS A 160 12.63 -16.18 1.46
C LYS A 160 11.67 -15.16 2.09
N PRO A 161 11.09 -14.21 1.34
CA PRO A 161 10.04 -13.33 1.82
C PRO A 161 8.73 -14.11 1.88
N ILE A 162 8.72 -15.19 2.68
CA ILE A 162 7.69 -16.24 2.79
C ILE A 162 7.37 -16.94 1.47
#